data_AF-A0A9E1IP79-F1
#
_entry.id   AF-A0A9E1IP79-F1
#
_cell.length_a   1.000
_cell.length_b   1.000
_cell.length_c   1.000
_cell.angle_alpha   90.00
_cell.angle_beta   90.00
_cell.angle_gamma   90.00
#
_symmetry.space_group_name_H-M   'P 1'
#
loop_
_entity.id
_entity.type
_entity.pdbx_description
1 polymer ?
#
loop_
_entity_poly.entity_id
_entity_poly.type
_entity_poly.pdbx_seq_one_letter_code
_entity_poly.pdbx_strand_id
1 'polypeptide(L)'
;HIASYLKQNRLFCKISKENPRLSRIIEITGHHEFGPQRHYINTGNHHEIQEIRSRWDEGHEVEACARYWSSIYSFVADQLASNPKLRHQVLLVRYEDLCTDSADTIDRIVEHTGLDASSFSAIKAEYIEKLQPPGYYKQKFDAEEQKTLLEIVGPTASRFGYHFHEHQ
;
A
#
# COMPACT_ATOMS: atom_id res chain seq x y z
N HIS A 1 2.73 5.96 0.43
CA HIS A 1 2.64 4.63 -0.23
C HIS A 1 2.86 4.64 -1.75
N ILE A 2 2.12 5.45 -2.53
CA ILE A 2 2.20 5.43 -4.01
C ILE A 2 3.61 5.68 -4.57
N ALA A 3 4.38 6.62 -3.98
CA ALA A 3 5.78 6.85 -4.35
C ALA A 3 6.66 5.59 -4.20
N SER A 4 6.43 4.80 -3.14
CA SER A 4 7.15 3.53 -2.94
C SER A 4 6.82 2.52 -4.03
N TYR A 5 5.53 2.40 -4.34
CA TYR A 5 5.03 1.51 -5.37
C TYR A 5 5.64 1.81 -6.74
N LEU A 6 5.59 3.07 -7.17
CA LEU A 6 6.15 3.49 -8.47
C LEU A 6 7.65 3.29 -8.54
N LYS A 7 8.39 3.56 -7.45
CA LYS A 7 9.81 3.28 -7.35
C LYS A 7 10.10 1.79 -7.56
N GLN A 8 9.41 0.91 -6.84
CA GLN A 8 9.60 -0.54 -6.97
C GLN A 8 9.25 -1.01 -8.39
N ASN A 9 8.12 -0.56 -8.94
CA ASN A 9 7.73 -0.89 -10.31
C ASN A 9 8.82 -0.52 -11.32
N ARG A 10 9.39 0.69 -11.23
CA ARG A 10 10.48 1.14 -12.11
C ARG A 10 11.74 0.29 -11.93
N LEU A 11 12.09 -0.08 -10.70
CA LEU A 11 13.22 -0.96 -10.43
C LEU A 11 13.03 -2.33 -11.08
N PHE A 12 11.87 -2.95 -10.91
CA PHE A 12 11.55 -4.23 -11.55
C PHE A 12 11.53 -4.13 -13.08
N CYS A 13 10.96 -3.06 -13.65
CA CYS A 13 11.02 -2.80 -15.09
C CYS A 13 12.45 -2.69 -15.61
N LYS A 14 13.35 -2.02 -14.86
CA LYS A 14 14.76 -1.90 -15.23
C LYS A 14 15.46 -3.26 -15.17
N ILE A 15 15.29 -4.01 -14.08
CA ILE A 15 15.88 -5.35 -13.91
C ILE A 15 15.42 -6.30 -15.03
N SER A 16 14.12 -6.30 -15.36
CA SER A 16 13.59 -7.14 -16.44
C SER A 16 14.18 -6.79 -17.82
N LYS A 17 14.46 -5.51 -18.08
CA LYS A 17 15.12 -5.07 -19.33
C LYS A 17 16.58 -5.51 -19.37
N GLU A 18 17.29 -5.43 -18.25
CA GLU A 18 18.72 -5.78 -18.16
C GLU A 18 18.95 -7.29 -18.14
N ASN A 19 18.02 -8.07 -17.56
CA ASN A 19 18.13 -9.51 -17.45
C ASN A 19 16.76 -10.21 -17.62
N PRO A 20 16.41 -10.60 -18.86
CA PRO A 20 15.16 -11.29 -19.15
C PRO A 20 14.97 -12.62 -18.39
N ARG A 21 16.06 -13.29 -17.98
CA ARG A 21 15.97 -14.54 -17.20
C ARG A 21 15.42 -14.29 -15.80
N LEU A 22 15.82 -13.19 -15.16
CA LEU A 22 15.27 -12.80 -13.85
C LEU A 22 13.78 -12.46 -13.97
N SER A 23 13.37 -11.78 -15.05
CA SER A 23 11.94 -11.53 -15.30
C SER A 23 11.14 -12.82 -15.37
N ARG A 24 11.66 -13.85 -16.04
CA ARG A 24 10.98 -15.14 -16.13
C ARG A 24 10.93 -15.89 -14.79
N ILE A 25 11.96 -15.78 -13.96
CA ILE A 25 11.96 -16.37 -12.62
C ILE A 25 10.87 -15.72 -11.75
N ILE A 26 10.81 -14.38 -11.73
CA ILE A 26 9.80 -13.60 -10.99
C ILE A 26 8.38 -14.05 -11.37
N GLU A 27 8.14 -14.23 -12.68
CA GLU A 27 6.87 -14.75 -13.22
C GLU A 27 6.53 -16.14 -12.69
N ILE A 28 7.47 -17.08 -12.80
CA ILE A 28 7.25 -18.49 -12.41
C ILE A 28 7.03 -18.61 -10.90
N THR A 29 7.65 -17.73 -10.10
CA THR A 29 7.44 -17.66 -8.65
C THR A 29 6.16 -16.93 -8.25
N GLY A 30 5.38 -16.43 -9.21
CA GLY A 30 4.07 -15.83 -8.98
C GLY A 30 4.11 -14.37 -8.51
N HIS A 31 5.21 -13.66 -8.72
CA HIS A 31 5.36 -12.26 -8.34
C HIS A 31 4.84 -11.35 -9.47
N HIS A 32 3.60 -10.87 -9.32
CA HIS A 32 2.90 -10.04 -10.31
C HIS A 32 2.56 -8.64 -9.79
N GLU A 33 3.14 -8.21 -8.69
CA GLU A 33 2.81 -6.93 -8.05
C GLU A 33 3.50 -5.74 -8.74
N PHE A 34 4.65 -5.98 -9.39
CA PHE A 34 5.53 -4.97 -9.97
C PHE A 34 6.10 -5.39 -11.31
N GLY A 35 6.61 -4.41 -12.07
CA GLY A 35 7.35 -4.67 -13.29
C GLY A 35 6.45 -4.85 -14.51
N PRO A 36 7.01 -5.33 -15.64
CA PRO A 36 6.29 -5.38 -16.92
C PRO A 36 5.17 -6.42 -16.94
N GLN A 37 5.20 -7.39 -16.02
CA GLN A 37 4.21 -8.47 -15.90
C GLN A 37 3.22 -8.23 -14.75
N ARG A 38 3.07 -6.97 -14.34
CA ARG A 38 2.18 -6.60 -13.25
C ARG A 38 0.74 -6.99 -13.60
N HIS A 39 0.06 -7.60 -12.63
CA HIS A 39 -1.38 -7.82 -12.68
C HIS A 39 -2.10 -6.96 -11.65
N TYR A 40 -3.25 -6.43 -12.05
CA TYR A 40 -4.15 -5.74 -11.15
C TYR A 40 -5.20 -6.71 -10.62
N ILE A 41 -5.39 -6.72 -9.29
CA ILE A 41 -6.44 -7.48 -8.65
C ILE A 41 -7.79 -6.83 -8.99
N ASN A 42 -8.72 -7.63 -9.52
CA ASN A 42 -10.10 -7.20 -9.77
C ASN A 42 -10.98 -7.55 -8.57
N THR A 43 -11.42 -6.56 -7.82
CA THR A 43 -12.30 -6.68 -6.64
C THR A 43 -13.79 -6.71 -6.99
N GLY A 44 -14.13 -6.94 -8.27
CA GLY A 44 -15.51 -7.01 -8.77
C GLY A 44 -15.89 -5.85 -9.69
N ASN A 45 -15.01 -4.86 -9.88
CA ASN A 45 -15.22 -3.74 -10.80
C ASN A 45 -14.30 -3.86 -12.02
N HIS A 46 -14.76 -4.59 -13.04
CA HIS A 46 -13.96 -4.81 -14.26
C HIS A 46 -13.68 -3.52 -15.02
N HIS A 47 -14.62 -2.58 -15.04
CA HIS A 47 -14.46 -1.29 -15.72
C HIS A 47 -13.31 -0.48 -15.10
N GLU A 48 -13.23 -0.42 -13.76
CA GLU A 48 -12.12 0.28 -13.09
C GLU A 48 -10.77 -0.33 -13.44
N ILE A 49 -10.68 -1.66 -13.56
CA ILE A 49 -9.44 -2.33 -13.96
C ILE A 49 -9.06 -2.01 -15.42
N GLN A 50 -10.04 -1.87 -16.31
CA GLN A 50 -9.78 -1.43 -17.69
C GLN A 50 -9.27 0.01 -17.72
N GLU A 51 -9.89 0.92 -16.96
CA GLU A 51 -9.47 2.32 -16.86
C GLU A 51 -8.04 2.44 -16.30
N ILE A 52 -7.74 1.71 -15.22
CA ILE A 52 -6.39 1.65 -14.63
C ILE A 52 -5.36 1.22 -15.67
N ARG A 53 -5.67 0.22 -16.51
CA ARG A 53 -4.77 -0.24 -17.57
C ARG A 53 -4.60 0.82 -18.66
N SER A 54 -5.69 1.43 -19.13
CA SER A 54 -5.64 2.50 -20.15
C SER A 54 -4.76 3.65 -19.70
N ARG A 55 -5.00 4.16 -18.48
CA ARG A 55 -4.19 5.24 -17.89
C ARG A 55 -2.73 4.86 -17.78
N TRP A 56 -2.44 3.62 -17.41
CA TRP A 56 -1.06 3.15 -17.35
C TRP A 56 -0.40 3.12 -18.72
N ASP A 57 -1.08 2.58 -19.73
CA ASP A 57 -0.56 2.46 -21.10
C ASP A 57 -0.40 3.82 -21.79
N GLU A 58 -1.22 4.80 -21.42
CA GLU A 58 -1.11 6.21 -21.84
C GLU A 58 0.02 6.98 -21.12
N GLY A 59 0.67 6.37 -20.13
CA GLY A 59 1.77 6.99 -19.37
C GLY A 59 1.34 7.78 -18.13
N HIS A 60 0.04 7.77 -17.78
CA HIS A 60 -0.51 8.36 -16.57
C HIS A 60 -0.29 7.45 -15.34
N GLU A 61 0.97 7.07 -15.07
CA GLU A 61 1.35 6.09 -14.03
C GLU A 61 0.86 6.46 -12.62
N VAL A 62 0.92 7.76 -12.27
CA VAL A 62 0.49 8.24 -10.95
C VAL A 62 -1.01 8.07 -10.76
N GLU A 63 -1.80 8.49 -11.75
CA GLU A 63 -3.26 8.34 -11.73
C GLU A 63 -3.66 6.86 -11.67
N ALA A 64 -3.08 6.03 -12.55
CA ALA A 64 -3.34 4.59 -12.57
C ALA A 64 -3.02 3.93 -11.23
N CYS A 65 -1.90 4.31 -10.60
CA CYS A 65 -1.54 3.81 -9.27
C CYS A 65 -2.50 4.30 -8.18
N ALA A 66 -2.93 5.57 -8.25
CA ALA A 66 -3.88 6.15 -7.31
C ALA A 66 -5.23 5.43 -7.37
N ARG A 67 -5.73 5.21 -8.58
CA ARG A 67 -6.97 4.45 -8.85
C ARG A 67 -6.88 3.02 -8.34
N TYR A 68 -5.78 2.33 -8.64
CA TYR A 68 -5.58 0.97 -8.16
C TYR A 68 -5.55 0.89 -6.63
N TRP A 69 -4.79 1.79 -5.99
CA TRP A 69 -4.77 1.89 -4.53
C TRP A 69 -6.17 2.13 -3.97
N SER A 70 -6.91 3.10 -4.54
CA SER A 70 -8.25 3.46 -4.09
C SER A 70 -9.24 2.31 -4.26
N SER A 71 -9.17 1.57 -5.36
CA SER A 71 -10.01 0.39 -5.64
C SER A 71 -9.81 -0.73 -4.62
N ILE A 72 -8.56 -1.08 -4.30
CA ILE A 72 -8.25 -2.13 -3.32
C ILE A 72 -8.65 -1.73 -1.91
N TYR A 73 -8.26 -0.54 -1.47
CA TYR A 73 -8.55 -0.10 -0.10
C TYR A 73 -10.01 0.26 0.12
N SER A 74 -10.73 0.72 -0.91
CA SER A 74 -12.19 0.85 -0.84
C SER A 74 -12.86 -0.48 -0.64
N PHE A 75 -12.47 -1.50 -1.42
CA PHE A 75 -12.98 -2.85 -1.26
C PHE A 75 -12.75 -3.38 0.16
N VAL A 76 -11.52 -3.27 0.70
CA VAL A 76 -11.21 -3.67 2.08
C VAL A 76 -12.13 -2.96 3.07
N ALA A 77 -12.26 -1.63 2.95
CA ALA A 77 -13.09 -0.85 3.86
C ALA A 77 -14.58 -1.22 3.73
N ASP A 78 -15.07 -1.57 2.53
CA ASP A 78 -16.45 -2.03 2.30
C ASP A 78 -16.69 -3.41 2.92
N GLN A 79 -15.73 -4.33 2.82
CA GLN A 79 -15.81 -5.64 3.47
C GLN A 79 -15.86 -5.51 4.99
N LEU A 80 -15.04 -4.62 5.57
CA LEU A 80 -15.03 -4.38 7.02
C LEU A 80 -16.30 -3.64 7.49
N ALA A 81 -16.86 -2.75 6.68
CA ALA A 81 -18.11 -2.05 7.02
C ALA A 81 -19.32 -2.99 6.95
N SER A 82 -19.36 -3.88 5.95
CA SER A 82 -20.49 -4.76 5.70
C SER A 82 -20.50 -6.03 6.57
N ASN A 83 -19.35 -6.41 7.15
CA ASN A 83 -19.24 -7.64 7.94
C ASN A 83 -18.63 -7.37 9.34
N PRO A 84 -19.48 -7.18 10.38
CA PRO A 84 -19.02 -6.94 11.75
C PRO A 84 -18.15 -8.05 12.33
N LYS A 85 -18.39 -9.31 11.94
CA LYS A 85 -17.56 -10.44 12.39
C LYS A 85 -16.15 -10.33 11.81
N LEU A 86 -16.04 -10.06 10.50
CA LEU A 86 -14.75 -9.84 9.86
C LEU A 86 -14.03 -8.62 10.47
N ARG A 87 -14.75 -7.52 10.67
CA ARG A 87 -14.20 -6.31 11.29
C ARG A 87 -13.57 -6.58 12.66
N HIS A 88 -14.22 -7.40 13.49
CA HIS A 88 -13.68 -7.75 14.80
C HIS A 88 -12.41 -8.62 14.72
N GLN A 89 -12.25 -9.40 13.64
CA GLN A 89 -11.09 -10.28 13.44
C GLN A 89 -9.90 -9.59 12.76
N VAL A 90 -10.06 -8.35 12.30
CA VAL A 90 -9.03 -7.62 11.54
C VAL A 90 -8.52 -6.43 12.32
N LEU A 91 -7.20 -6.38 12.55
CA LEU A 91 -6.51 -5.20 13.03
C LEU A 91 -5.87 -4.45 11.84
N LEU A 92 -6.32 -3.22 11.59
CA LEU A 92 -5.66 -2.32 10.66
C LEU A 92 -4.52 -1.60 11.37
N VAL A 93 -3.31 -1.72 10.83
CA VAL A 93 -2.10 -1.08 11.33
C VAL A 93 -1.60 -0.10 10.29
N ARG A 94 -1.54 1.19 10.63
CA ARG A 94 -0.87 2.19 9.80
C ARG A 94 0.63 2.05 10.02
N TYR A 95 1.38 2.06 8.93
CA TYR A 95 2.82 1.95 9.01
C TYR A 95 3.44 3.16 9.73
N GLU A 96 2.83 4.33 9.58
CA GLU A 96 3.23 5.54 10.29
C GLU A 96 3.14 5.35 11.81
N ASP A 97 2.01 4.85 12.33
CA ASP A 97 1.83 4.57 13.76
C ASP A 97 2.84 3.53 14.25
N LEU A 98 3.08 2.47 13.46
CA LEU A 98 4.07 1.45 13.77
C LEU A 98 5.50 2.00 13.86
N CYS A 99 5.80 3.13 13.23
CA CYS A 99 7.11 3.78 13.31
C CYS A 99 7.18 4.88 14.38
N THR A 100 6.11 5.65 14.57
CA THR A 100 6.12 6.80 15.50
C THR A 100 5.71 6.41 16.92
N ASP A 101 4.91 5.35 17.05
CA ASP A 101 4.38 4.82 18.30
C ASP A 101 4.51 3.29 18.30
N SER A 102 5.74 2.82 18.09
CA SER A 102 6.07 1.41 17.89
C SER A 102 5.67 0.56 19.09
N ALA A 103 5.86 1.05 20.31
CA ALA A 103 5.59 0.30 21.52
C ALA A 103 4.09 -0.05 21.65
N ASP A 104 3.23 0.96 21.57
CA ASP A 104 1.78 0.78 21.74
C ASP A 104 1.18 0.08 20.52
N THR A 105 1.69 0.35 19.32
CA THR A 105 1.25 -0.34 18.10
C THR A 105 1.59 -1.84 18.14
N ILE A 106 2.78 -2.21 18.61
CA ILE A 106 3.16 -3.63 18.78
C ILE A 106 2.30 -4.30 19.84
N ASP A 107 2.02 -3.64 20.97
CA ASP A 107 1.16 -4.21 22.02
C ASP A 107 -0.24 -4.50 21.48
N ARG A 108 -0.82 -3.58 20.71
CA ARG A 108 -2.12 -3.79 20.05
C ARG A 108 -2.10 -4.98 19.08
N ILE A 109 -1.01 -5.18 18.35
CA ILE A 109 -0.85 -6.34 17.45
C ILE A 109 -0.83 -7.63 18.27
N VAL A 110 -0.01 -7.70 19.32
CA VAL A 110 0.11 -8.88 20.18
C VAL A 110 -1.23 -9.20 20.84
N GLU A 111 -1.89 -8.20 21.41
CA GLU A 111 -3.23 -8.33 22.01
C GLU A 111 -4.24 -8.88 21.00
N HIS A 112 -4.29 -8.32 19.79
CA HIS A 112 -5.22 -8.77 18.74
C HIS A 112 -4.98 -10.22 18.30
N THR A 113 -3.73 -10.68 18.31
CA THR A 113 -3.41 -12.08 17.98
C THR A 113 -3.77 -13.07 19.09
N GLY A 114 -4.02 -12.60 20.31
CA GLY A 114 -4.25 -13.45 21.48
C GLY A 114 -3.02 -14.27 21.90
N LEU A 115 -1.83 -13.90 21.42
CA LEU A 115 -0.57 -14.54 21.79
C LEU A 115 -0.09 -14.02 23.15
N ASP A 116 0.68 -14.85 23.86
CA ASP A 116 1.25 -14.45 25.15
C ASP A 116 2.25 -13.29 24.98
N ALA A 117 1.93 -12.15 25.58
CA ALA A 117 2.76 -10.95 25.49
C ALA A 117 4.16 -11.13 26.08
N SER A 118 4.32 -11.98 27.10
CA SER A 118 5.61 -12.19 27.74
C SER A 118 6.64 -12.75 26.75
N SER A 119 6.19 -13.63 25.85
CA SER A 119 6.97 -14.24 24.77
C SER A 119 7.53 -13.23 23.76
N PHE A 120 6.95 -12.03 23.68
CA PHE A 120 7.35 -10.99 22.71
C PHE A 120 8.16 -9.85 23.31
N SER A 121 8.37 -9.81 24.63
CA SER A 121 9.04 -8.68 25.31
C SER A 121 10.41 -8.32 24.71
N ALA A 122 11.24 -9.33 24.46
CA ALA A 122 12.59 -9.13 23.89
C ALA A 122 12.54 -8.64 22.44
N ILE A 123 11.65 -9.23 21.62
CA ILE A 123 11.45 -8.84 20.23
C ILE A 123 10.89 -7.41 20.16
N LYS A 124 9.91 -7.07 21.00
CA LYS A 124 9.34 -5.73 21.09
C LYS A 124 10.43 -4.69 21.36
N ALA A 125 11.28 -4.93 22.36
CA ALA A 125 12.38 -4.02 22.69
C ALA A 125 13.34 -3.81 21.51
N GLU A 126 13.65 -4.88 20.76
CA GLU A 126 14.48 -4.79 19.56
C GLU A 126 13.83 -3.96 18.44
N TYR A 127 12.55 -4.19 18.16
CA TYR A 127 11.86 -3.54 17.04
C TYR A 127 11.50 -2.09 17.33
N ILE A 128 11.27 -1.70 18.58
CA ILE A 128 11.08 -0.29 18.96
C ILE A 128 12.26 0.57 18.49
N GLU A 129 13.49 0.08 18.65
CA GLU A 129 14.70 0.80 18.24
C GLU A 129 14.90 0.82 16.70
N LYS A 130 14.41 -0.21 16.00
CA LYS A 130 14.63 -0.39 14.55
C LYS A 130 13.57 0.26 13.67
N LEU A 131 12.33 0.32 14.14
CA LEU A 131 11.21 0.83 13.37
C LEU A 131 11.32 2.35 13.27
N GLN A 132 11.60 2.83 12.06
CA GLN A 132 11.78 4.24 11.77
C GLN A 132 11.09 4.59 10.45
N PRO A 133 10.54 5.81 10.31
CA PRO A 133 10.02 6.27 9.04
C PRO A 133 11.11 6.23 7.96
N PRO A 134 10.79 5.78 6.74
CA PRO A 134 11.76 5.65 5.67
C PRO A 134 12.19 7.02 5.16
N GLY A 135 13.45 7.38 5.41
CA GLY A 135 14.05 8.65 4.94
C GLY A 135 14.32 8.75 3.43
N TYR A 136 13.99 7.72 2.65
CA TYR A 136 14.40 7.59 1.24
C TYR A 136 13.27 7.86 0.22
N TYR A 137 12.04 8.16 0.64
CA TYR A 137 10.98 8.54 -0.29
C TYR A 137 11.18 9.98 -0.76
N LYS A 138 12.03 10.14 -1.78
CA LYS A 138 12.35 11.43 -2.42
C LYS A 138 11.53 11.72 -3.68
N GLN A 139 10.61 10.83 -4.07
CA GLN A 139 9.80 11.08 -5.27
C GLN A 139 8.82 12.21 -4.96
N LYS A 140 9.14 13.39 -5.47
CA LYS A 140 8.28 14.56 -5.41
C LYS A 140 7.29 14.45 -6.57
N PHE A 141 6.02 14.36 -6.23
CA PHE A 141 4.95 14.59 -7.19
C PHE A 141 4.86 16.08 -7.47
N ASP A 142 4.61 16.46 -8.73
CA ASP A 142 4.31 17.85 -9.05
C ASP A 142 2.93 18.26 -8.50
N ALA A 143 2.56 19.54 -8.68
CA ALA A 143 1.31 20.07 -8.13
C ALA A 143 0.06 19.41 -8.73
N GLU A 144 0.09 19.05 -10.02
CA GLU A 144 -1.03 18.40 -10.71
C GLU A 144 -1.18 16.94 -10.28
N GLU A 145 -0.06 16.23 -10.16
CA GLU A 145 0.00 14.88 -9.62
C GLU A 145 -0.48 14.85 -8.16
N GLN A 146 -0.07 15.81 -7.32
CA GLN A 146 -0.54 15.90 -5.94
C GLN A 146 -2.05 16.12 -5.85
N LYS A 147 -2.58 17.04 -6.67
CA LYS A 147 -4.02 17.28 -6.74
C LYS A 147 -4.78 16.01 -7.16
N THR A 148 -4.33 15.37 -8.23
CA THR A 148 -4.92 14.12 -8.74
C THR A 148 -4.89 13.01 -7.67
N LEU A 149 -3.77 12.88 -6.96
CA LEU A 149 -3.64 11.93 -5.85
C LEU A 149 -4.65 12.22 -4.75
N LEU A 150 -4.76 13.47 -4.31
CA LEU A 150 -5.70 13.85 -3.25
C LEU A 150 -7.16 13.61 -3.66
N GLU A 151 -7.53 13.94 -4.89
CA GLU A 151 -8.88 13.73 -5.42
C GLU A 151 -9.26 12.24 -5.46
N ILE A 152 -8.35 11.38 -5.91
CA ILE A 152 -8.62 9.94 -6.09
C ILE A 152 -8.48 9.14 -4.79
N VAL A 153 -7.46 9.45 -4.00
CA VAL A 153 -7.08 8.69 -2.79
C VAL A 153 -7.76 9.24 -1.54
N GLY A 154 -8.02 10.55 -1.48
CA GLY A 154 -8.55 11.25 -0.31
C GLY A 154 -9.79 10.60 0.29
N PRO A 155 -10.86 10.36 -0.49
CA PRO A 155 -12.08 9.73 0.02
C PRO A 155 -11.81 8.38 0.69
N THR A 156 -11.03 7.52 0.04
CA THR A 156 -10.70 6.18 0.55
C THR A 156 -9.78 6.26 1.76
N ALA A 157 -8.74 7.09 1.72
CA ALA A 157 -7.77 7.24 2.81
C ALA A 157 -8.42 7.80 4.09
N SER A 158 -9.43 8.66 3.98
CA SER A 158 -10.19 9.15 5.14
C SER A 158 -10.85 8.02 5.95
N ARG A 159 -11.24 6.92 5.29
CA ARG A 159 -11.80 5.72 5.93
C ARG A 159 -10.78 4.97 6.78
N PHE A 160 -9.50 5.27 6.61
CA PHE A 160 -8.37 4.74 7.39
C PHE A 160 -7.73 5.79 8.30
N GLY A 161 -8.41 6.93 8.53
CA GLY A 161 -7.95 7.97 9.46
C GLY A 161 -6.87 8.91 8.90
N TYR A 162 -6.71 8.98 7.58
CA TYR A 162 -5.89 10.02 6.95
C TYR A 162 -6.77 11.22 6.59
N HIS A 163 -6.47 12.38 7.16
CA HIS A 163 -7.15 13.63 6.84
C HIS A 163 -6.17 14.57 6.15
N PHE A 164 -6.47 14.92 4.90
CA PHE A 164 -5.69 15.90 4.14
C PHE A 164 -6.38 17.25 4.29
N HIS A 165 -5.75 18.19 5.00
CA HIS A 165 -6.24 19.57 5.03
C HIS A 165 -5.81 20.26 3.72
N GLU A 166 -6.77 20.83 3.00
CA GLU A 166 -6.46 21.81 1.96
C GLU A 166 -5.88 23.04 2.66
N HIS A 167 -4.57 23.25 2.54
CA HIS A 167 -4.03 24.58 2.79
C HIS A 167 -4.54 25.49 1.66
N GLN A 168 -5.50 26.35 2.01
CA GLN A 168 -5.93 27.51 1.21
C GLN A 168 -4.76 28.45 0.94
#